data_AF-A0A1E4HWX4-F1
#
_entry.id   AF-A0A1E4HWX4-F1
#
_cell.length_a   1.000
_cell.length_b   1.000
_cell.length_c   1.000
_cell.angle_alpha   90.00
_cell.angle_beta   90.00
_cell.angle_gamma   90.00
#
_symmetry.space_group_name_H-M   'P 1'
#
loop_
_entity.id
_entity.type
_entity.pdbx_description
1 polymer ?
#
loop_
_entity_poly.entity_id
_entity_poly.type
_entity_poly.pdbx_seq_one_letter_code
_entity_poly.pdbx_strand_id
1 'polypeptide(L)'
;MKTLYALIESPFPPDFSALYQELGIAAERFSSARNLHRALQKQPPDFFVGEFVYGWGNNYAGANVSNLDVTIRTLQRFAPQAKVIVFMHPREADHIGKLLELFPVHAVLSYPVSEQAMRAALQTPT
;
A
#
# COMPACT_ATOMS: atom_id res chain seq x y z
N MET A 1 9.68 -15.26 -8.52
CA MET A 1 10.08 -14.18 -7.59
C MET A 1 8.88 -13.29 -7.41
N LYS A 2 8.47 -13.00 -6.16
CA LYS A 2 7.32 -12.12 -5.92
C LYS A 2 7.74 -10.66 -6.07
N THR A 3 6.80 -9.78 -6.35
CA THR A 3 7.02 -8.36 -6.60
C THR A 3 6.19 -7.50 -5.66
N LEU A 4 6.77 -6.41 -5.17
CA LEU A 4 6.12 -5.47 -4.27
C LEU A 4 6.30 -4.05 -4.78
N TYR A 5 5.20 -3.33 -4.98
CA TYR A 5 5.23 -1.90 -5.29
C TYR A 5 4.87 -1.08 -4.06
N ALA A 6 5.69 -0.10 -3.72
CA ALA A 6 5.46 0.78 -2.58
C ALA A 6 5.22 2.23 -3.01
N LEU A 7 4.15 2.85 -2.52
CA LEU A 7 3.89 4.28 -2.61
C LEU A 7 3.88 4.85 -1.19
N ILE A 8 5.04 5.32 -0.75
CA ILE A 8 5.25 5.86 0.60
C ILE A 8 5.85 7.26 0.45
N GLU A 9 5.23 8.23 1.10
CA GLU A 9 5.62 9.65 1.03
C GLU A 9 6.39 10.08 2.28
N SER A 10 6.26 9.35 3.39
CA SER A 10 7.03 9.63 4.61
C SER A 10 8.54 9.64 4.34
N PRO A 11 9.26 10.61 4.93
CA PRO A 11 10.70 10.80 4.70
C PRO A 11 11.55 9.68 5.32
N PHE A 12 11.04 9.02 6.36
CA PHE A 12 11.70 7.93 7.08
C PHE A 12 10.79 6.70 7.13
N PRO A 13 10.58 6.05 5.98
CA PRO A 13 9.85 4.78 5.93
C PRO A 13 10.60 3.71 6.74
N PRO A 14 9.90 2.70 7.29
CA PRO A 14 10.56 1.49 7.77
C PRO A 14 11.35 0.85 6.63
N ASP A 15 12.58 0.42 6.93
CA ASP A 15 13.39 -0.35 5.99
C ASP A 15 13.16 -1.85 6.21
N PHE A 16 12.66 -2.52 5.19
CA PHE A 16 12.43 -3.97 5.17
C PHE A 16 13.25 -4.67 4.08
N SER A 17 14.31 -4.04 3.57
CA SER A 17 15.14 -4.57 2.49
C SER A 17 15.68 -5.97 2.80
N ALA A 18 16.14 -6.19 4.04
CA ALA A 18 16.63 -7.49 4.49
C ALA A 18 15.52 -8.56 4.48
N LEU A 19 14.32 -8.22 4.98
CA LEU A 19 13.15 -9.09 4.97
C LEU A 19 12.72 -9.43 3.52
N TYR A 20 12.67 -8.44 2.64
CA TYR A 20 12.30 -8.66 1.24
C TYR A 20 13.30 -9.58 0.54
N GLN A 21 14.60 -9.41 0.79
CA GLN A 21 15.63 -10.29 0.27
C GLN A 21 15.47 -11.72 0.78
N GLU A 22 15.25 -11.90 2.08
CA GLU A 22 15.01 -13.23 2.69
C GLU A 22 13.80 -13.93 2.07
N LEU A 23 12.72 -13.19 1.81
CA LEU A 23 11.48 -13.73 1.23
C LEU A 23 11.50 -13.82 -0.30
N GLY A 24 12.60 -13.45 -0.98
CA GLY A 24 12.69 -13.45 -2.44
C GLY A 24 11.68 -12.50 -3.11
N ILE A 25 11.48 -11.32 -2.52
CA ILE A 25 10.58 -10.26 -2.99
C ILE A 25 11.43 -9.16 -3.64
N ALA A 26 11.15 -8.86 -4.91
CA ALA A 26 11.66 -7.67 -5.58
C ALA A 26 10.75 -6.48 -5.26
N ALA A 27 11.21 -5.61 -4.36
CA ALA A 27 10.49 -4.40 -3.99
C ALA A 27 10.93 -3.20 -4.85
N GLU A 28 9.96 -2.43 -5.35
CA GLU A 28 10.17 -1.18 -6.05
C GLU A 28 9.39 -0.06 -5.37
N ARG A 29 10.08 1.03 -5.01
CA ARG A 29 9.47 2.21 -4.42
C ARG A 29 9.19 3.26 -5.49
N PHE A 30 7.99 3.81 -5.47
CA PHE A 30 7.57 4.93 -6.29
C PHE A 30 7.41 6.18 -5.43
N SER A 31 7.94 7.30 -5.91
CA SER A 31 7.78 8.64 -5.31
C SER A 31 6.54 9.38 -5.81
N SER A 32 5.77 8.79 -6.74
CA SER A 32 4.52 9.37 -7.22
C SER A 32 3.56 8.29 -7.73
N ALA A 33 2.27 8.53 -7.55
CA ALA A 33 1.22 7.66 -8.07
C ALA A 33 1.29 7.52 -9.60
N ARG A 34 1.65 8.59 -10.32
CA ARG A 34 1.78 8.59 -11.78
C ARG A 34 2.78 7.53 -12.28
N ASN A 35 3.97 7.46 -11.67
CA ASN A 35 4.98 6.47 -12.08
C ASN A 35 4.55 5.05 -11.70
N LEU A 36 3.93 4.89 -10.53
CA LEU A 36 3.37 3.62 -10.10
C LEU A 36 2.29 3.13 -11.08
N HIS A 37 1.34 3.97 -11.48
CA HIS A 37 0.28 3.58 -12.43
C HIS A 37 0.83 3.18 -13.80
N ARG A 38 1.93 3.80 -14.25
CA ARG A 38 2.64 3.38 -15.46
C ARG A 38 3.32 2.03 -15.30
N ALA A 39 3.87 1.73 -14.12
CA ALA A 39 4.46 0.42 -13.83
C ALA A 39 3.40 -0.68 -13.76
N LEU A 40 2.26 -0.42 -13.09
CA LEU A 40 1.13 -1.35 -13.02
C LEU A 40 0.61 -1.82 -14.39
N GLN A 41 0.60 -0.92 -15.39
CA GLN A 41 0.19 -1.26 -16.75
C GLN A 41 1.17 -2.20 -17.46
N LYS A 42 2.43 -2.25 -17.02
CA LYS A 42 3.47 -3.10 -17.60
C LYS A 42 3.58 -4.43 -16.87
N GLN A 43 3.55 -4.38 -15.54
CA GLN A 43 3.72 -5.55 -14.69
C GLN A 43 2.82 -5.41 -13.45
N PRO A 44 1.87 -6.33 -13.26
CA PRO A 44 1.08 -6.37 -12.03
C PRO A 44 1.95 -6.90 -10.88
N PRO A 45 2.01 -6.22 -9.72
CA PRO A 45 2.74 -6.71 -8.57
C PRO A 45 1.94 -7.76 -7.79
N ASP A 46 2.63 -8.58 -6.99
CA ASP A 46 1.98 -9.49 -6.04
C ASP A 46 1.50 -8.74 -4.79
N PHE A 47 2.21 -7.68 -4.40
CA PHE A 47 1.90 -6.84 -3.25
C PHE A 47 1.93 -5.37 -3.62
N PHE A 48 1.04 -4.61 -2.99
CA PHE A 48 1.13 -3.16 -2.96
C PHE A 48 1.22 -2.69 -1.51
N VAL A 49 2.14 -1.76 -1.23
CA VAL A 49 2.23 -1.05 0.05
C VAL A 49 1.91 0.42 -0.17
N GLY A 50 0.90 0.93 0.51
CA GLY A 50 0.52 2.35 0.45
C GLY A 50 0.46 2.97 1.84
N GLU A 51 0.89 4.23 1.96
CA GLU A 51 0.73 5.00 3.19
C GLU A 51 -0.61 5.74 3.18
N PHE A 52 -1.45 5.49 4.18
CA PHE A 52 -2.78 6.09 4.28
C PHE A 52 -2.72 7.51 4.84
N VAL A 53 -3.32 8.42 4.10
CA VAL A 53 -3.60 9.79 4.52
C VAL A 53 -5.06 10.08 4.21
N TYR A 54 -5.86 10.36 5.24
CA TYR A 54 -7.26 10.68 5.05
C TYR A 54 -7.43 11.98 4.24
N GLY A 55 -8.36 11.93 3.29
CA GLY A 55 -8.73 13.05 2.47
C GLY A 55 -9.65 14.00 3.23
N TRP A 56 -9.07 15.00 3.87
CA TRP A 56 -9.83 16.17 4.31
C TRP A 56 -10.42 16.85 3.07
N GLY A 57 -11.69 17.26 3.11
CA GLY A 57 -12.50 17.64 1.93
C GLY A 57 -11.93 18.75 1.03
N ASN A 58 -10.82 19.37 1.42
CA ASN A 58 -10.05 20.35 0.65
C ASN A 58 -8.92 19.74 -0.22
N ASN A 59 -8.42 18.54 0.08
CA ASN A 59 -7.23 17.97 -0.56
C ASN A 59 -7.56 16.97 -1.68
N TYR A 60 -8.75 16.35 -1.64
CA TYR A 60 -9.20 15.37 -2.65
C TYR A 60 -10.64 15.63 -3.10
N ALA A 61 -10.98 16.90 -3.36
CA ALA A 61 -12.19 17.37 -4.05
C ALA A 61 -13.52 16.66 -3.71
N GLY A 62 -13.69 16.18 -2.47
CA GLY A 62 -14.88 15.47 -1.99
C GLY A 62 -15.18 14.11 -2.62
N ALA A 63 -14.39 13.63 -3.59
CA ALA A 63 -14.69 12.41 -4.36
C ALA A 63 -13.95 11.16 -3.86
N ASN A 64 -12.82 11.33 -3.17
CA ASN A 64 -12.00 10.23 -2.65
C ASN A 64 -11.91 10.30 -1.12
N VAL A 65 -11.86 9.14 -0.48
CA VAL A 65 -11.69 9.00 0.97
C VAL A 65 -10.26 9.31 1.41
N SER A 66 -9.28 9.04 0.55
CA SER A 66 -7.85 9.14 0.87
C SER A 66 -6.98 9.40 -0.36
N ASN A 67 -5.68 9.56 -0.11
CA ASN A 67 -4.65 9.57 -1.14
C ASN A 67 -4.54 8.25 -1.93
N LEU A 68 -5.04 7.12 -1.40
CA LEU A 68 -4.86 5.80 -2.00
C LEU A 68 -5.98 5.38 -2.96
N ASP A 69 -7.15 6.01 -2.92
CA ASP A 69 -8.36 5.57 -3.65
C ASP A 69 -8.09 5.32 -5.13
N VAL A 70 -7.49 6.29 -5.82
CA VAL A 70 -7.19 6.18 -7.25
C VAL A 70 -6.20 5.05 -7.53
N THR A 71 -5.19 4.88 -6.66
CA THR A 71 -4.20 3.81 -6.79
C THR A 71 -4.82 2.44 -6.56
N ILE A 72 -5.67 2.28 -5.56
CA ILE A 72 -6.33 1.00 -5.29
C ILE A 72 -7.33 0.65 -6.40
N ARG A 73 -8.10 1.61 -6.92
CA ARG A 73 -8.93 1.38 -8.12
C ARG A 73 -8.12 0.97 -9.35
N THR A 74 -6.93 1.55 -9.51
CA THR A 74 -6.01 1.20 -10.59
C THR A 74 -5.45 -0.22 -10.40
N LEU A 75 -5.12 -0.61 -9.17
CA LEU A 75 -4.72 -1.98 -8.82
C LEU A 75 -5.84 -2.97 -9.10
N GLN A 76 -7.09 -2.69 -8.73
CA GLN A 76 -8.24 -3.57 -9.04
C GLN A 76 -8.36 -3.84 -10.55
N ARG A 77 -8.01 -2.86 -11.39
CA ARG A 77 -8.04 -3.02 -12.85
C ARG A 77 -6.86 -3.83 -13.39
N PHE A 78 -5.64 -3.53 -12.96
CA PHE A 78 -4.43 -4.07 -13.59
C PHE A 78 -3.80 -5.23 -12.83
N ALA A 79 -4.00 -5.30 -11.52
CA ALA A 79 -3.45 -6.30 -10.61
C ALA A 79 -4.50 -6.73 -9.56
N PRO A 80 -5.65 -7.31 -9.97
CA PRO A 80 -6.75 -7.65 -9.05
C PRO A 80 -6.37 -8.69 -7.98
N GLN A 81 -5.28 -9.43 -8.19
CA GLN A 81 -4.74 -10.40 -7.23
C GLN A 81 -3.69 -9.80 -6.29
N ALA A 82 -3.29 -8.54 -6.49
CA ALA A 82 -2.31 -7.89 -5.65
C ALA A 82 -2.86 -7.69 -4.24
N LYS A 83 -2.08 -8.09 -3.24
CA LYS A 83 -2.44 -7.91 -1.84
C LYS A 83 -2.09 -6.49 -1.40
N VAL A 84 -3.11 -5.71 -1.08
CA VAL A 84 -2.99 -4.33 -0.63
C VAL A 84 -2.67 -4.28 0.86
N ILE A 85 -1.48 -3.82 1.21
CA ILE A 85 -1.02 -3.57 2.56
C ILE A 85 -1.00 -2.05 2.77
N VAL A 86 -1.63 -1.58 3.82
CA VAL A 86 -1.71 -0.16 4.14
C VAL A 86 -0.91 0.14 5.40
N PHE A 87 0.01 1.09 5.33
CA PHE A 87 0.65 1.67 6.50
C PHE A 87 -0.16 2.87 6.97
N MET A 88 -0.42 2.96 8.27
CA MET A 88 -1.30 3.98 8.84
C MET A 88 -0.66 4.61 10.06
N HIS A 89 -0.67 5.94 10.14
CA HIS A 89 -0.32 6.62 11.38
C HIS A 89 -1.46 6.45 12.40
N PRO A 90 -1.20 6.21 13.70
CA PRO A 90 -2.26 6.02 14.71
C PRO A 90 -3.33 7.14 14.76
N ARG A 91 -2.96 8.36 14.38
CA ARG A 91 -3.87 9.52 14.28
C ARG A 91 -4.96 9.38 13.22
N GLU A 92 -4.75 8.51 12.23
CA GLU A 92 -5.67 8.25 11.13
C GLU A 92 -6.62 7.07 11.44
N ALA A 93 -6.49 6.44 12.62
CA ALA A 93 -7.21 5.23 12.99
C ALA A 93 -8.74 5.38 12.92
N ASP A 94 -9.27 6.56 13.27
CA ASP A 94 -10.71 6.84 13.22
C ASP A 94 -11.24 6.97 11.78
N HIS A 95 -10.38 6.95 10.76
CA HIS A 95 -10.74 7.20 9.37
C HIS A 95 -10.48 6.01 8.45
N ILE A 96 -9.61 5.08 8.84
CA ILE A 96 -9.25 3.93 8.00
C ILE A 96 -10.47 3.07 7.62
N GLY A 97 -11.48 2.99 8.51
CA GLY A 97 -12.71 2.24 8.24
C GLY A 97 -13.41 2.66 6.94
N LYS A 98 -13.38 3.95 6.60
CA LYS A 98 -13.96 4.48 5.36
C LYS A 98 -13.27 3.92 4.11
N LEU A 99 -11.96 3.64 4.17
CA LEU A 99 -11.24 3.02 3.06
C LEU A 99 -11.60 1.53 2.95
N LEU A 100 -11.68 0.84 4.10
CA LEU A 100 -11.98 -0.60 4.18
C LEU A 100 -13.40 -0.93 3.70
N GLU A 101 -14.35 -0.02 3.86
CA GLU A 101 -15.70 -0.14 3.30
C GLU A 101 -15.72 -0.11 1.76
N LEU A 102 -14.74 0.54 1.14
CA LEU A 102 -14.68 0.73 -0.31
C LEU A 102 -13.79 -0.29 -1.03
N PHE A 103 -12.76 -0.80 -0.35
CA PHE A 103 -11.73 -1.61 -0.97
C PHE A 103 -11.33 -2.82 -0.13
N PRO A 104 -11.09 -3.99 -0.77
CA PRO A 104 -10.46 -5.10 -0.09
C PRO A 104 -9.00 -4.75 0.21
N VAL A 105 -8.69 -4.58 1.50
CA VAL A 105 -7.33 -4.37 2.00
C VAL A 105 -6.90 -5.64 2.73
N HIS A 106 -5.76 -6.20 2.32
CA HIS A 106 -5.22 -7.43 2.87
C HIS A 106 -4.71 -7.24 4.30
N ALA A 107 -4.04 -6.12 4.58
CA ALA A 107 -3.57 -5.80 5.93
C ALA A 107 -3.47 -4.29 6.14
N VAL A 108 -3.76 -3.84 7.36
CA VAL A 108 -3.46 -2.48 7.83
C VAL A 108 -2.45 -2.59 8.96
N LEU A 109 -1.28 -1.96 8.80
CA LEU A 109 -0.21 -1.95 9.78
C LEU A 109 -0.04 -0.53 10.33
N SER A 110 -0.18 -0.38 11.65
CA SER A 110 -0.03 0.92 12.32
C SER A 110 1.45 1.23 12.56
N TYR A 111 1.85 2.49 12.36
CA TYR A 111 3.20 2.94 12.72
C TYR A 111 3.43 2.97 14.24
N PRO A 112 4.66 2.63 14.71
CA PRO A 112 5.78 2.09 13.93
C PRO A 112 5.50 0.64 13.48
N VAL A 113 5.78 0.33 12.21
CA VAL A 113 5.55 -1.01 11.65
C VAL A 113 6.73 -1.90 11.99
N SER A 114 6.49 -3.02 12.69
CA SER A 114 7.53 -4.00 13.01
C SER A 114 7.80 -4.95 11.85
N GLU A 115 9.02 -5.50 11.79
CA GLU A 115 9.37 -6.55 10.82
C GLU A 115 8.45 -7.76 10.94
N GLN A 116 8.08 -8.16 12.17
CA GLN A 116 7.17 -9.27 12.42
C GLN A 116 5.78 -9.04 11.79
N ALA A 117 5.23 -7.83 11.95
CA ALA A 117 3.94 -7.48 11.38
C ALA A 117 4.00 -7.46 9.84
N MET A 118 5.08 -6.89 9.27
CA MET A 118 5.28 -6.88 7.83
C MET A 118 5.46 -8.29 7.26
N ARG A 119 6.27 -9.13 7.92
CA ARG A 119 6.48 -10.54 7.56
C ARG A 119 5.17 -11.31 7.53
N ALA A 120 4.33 -11.16 8.56
CA ALA A 120 3.02 -11.81 8.62
C ALA A 120 2.12 -11.37 7.45
N ALA A 121 2.14 -10.09 7.08
CA ALA A 121 1.37 -9.59 5.93
C ALA A 121 1.86 -10.19 4.59
N LEU A 122 3.17 -10.40 4.43
CA LEU A 122 3.79 -10.94 3.21
C LEU A 122 3.70 -12.47 3.09
N GLN A 123 3.67 -13.17 4.23
CA GLN A 123 3.55 -14.63 4.31
C GLN A 123 2.08 -15.04 4.35
N THR A 124 1.33 -14.75 3.29
CA THR A 124 -0.02 -15.30 3.19
C THR A 124 0.05 -16.79 2.82
N PRO A 125 -0.78 -17.66 3.43
CA PRO A 125 -1.07 -18.98 2.87
C PRO A 125 -1.59 -18.84 1.44
N THR A 126 -1.19 -19.78 0.58
CA THR A 126 -1.60 -19.81 -0.84
C THR A 126 -3.02 -20.35 -0.94
#